data_AF-A0A0M2SMN1-F1
#
_entry.id   AF-A0A0M2SMN1-F1
#
_cell.length_a   1.000
_cell.length_b   1.000
_cell.length_c   1.000
_cell.angle_alpha   90.00
_cell.angle_beta   90.00
_cell.angle_gamma   90.00
#
_symmetry.space_group_name_H-M   'P 1'
#
loop_
_entity.id
_entity.type
_entity.pdbx_description
1 polymer ?
#
loop_
_entity_poly.entity_id
_entity_poly.type
_entity_poly.pdbx_seq_one_letter_code
_entity_poly.pdbx_strand_id
1 'polypeptide(L)'
;MFVTDRGKSANHMHLEILGKRAALDGKEERELERYRSGYEGELEYDRVFDEVGHAPMYVFRDIWLGIDDSKVQLDAVHDRNQHQECDTGRAFDGDGHRL
;
A
#
# COMPACT_ATOMS: atom_id res chain seq x y z
N MET A 1 -6.31 14.33 7.07
CA MET A 1 -5.79 14.78 5.76
C MET A 1 -4.74 13.78 5.28
N PHE A 2 -4.94 13.21 4.10
CA PHE A 2 -3.92 12.38 3.46
C PHE A 2 -2.82 13.24 2.86
N VAL A 3 -1.57 12.90 3.14
CA VAL A 3 -0.38 13.64 2.66
C VAL A 3 0.19 13.02 1.39
N THR A 4 0.02 11.71 1.22
CA THR A 4 0.50 10.94 0.07
C THR A 4 -0.66 10.31 -0.69
N ASP A 5 -0.50 10.15 -2.00
CA ASP A 5 -1.46 9.48 -2.86
C ASP A 5 -1.35 7.95 -2.74
N ARG A 6 -2.48 7.27 -2.94
CA ARG A 6 -2.57 5.81 -2.95
C ARG A 6 -2.00 5.27 -4.27
N GLY A 7 -1.00 4.40 -4.19
CA GLY A 7 -0.36 3.78 -5.36
C GLY A 7 -0.69 2.29 -5.51
N LYS A 8 -0.71 1.80 -6.76
CA LYS A 8 -0.58 0.35 -7.01
C LYS A 8 0.91 -0.04 -6.93
N SER A 9 1.20 -1.22 -6.40
CA SER A 9 2.57 -1.75 -6.42
C SER A 9 3.05 -2.02 -7.86
N ALA A 10 4.36 -2.04 -8.07
CA ALA A 10 4.96 -2.32 -9.38
C ALA A 10 4.50 -3.68 -9.93
N ASN A 11 4.45 -4.72 -9.09
CA ASN A 11 4.00 -6.05 -9.47
C ASN A 11 2.50 -6.09 -9.82
N HIS A 12 1.66 -5.34 -9.11
CA HIS A 12 0.25 -5.20 -9.48
C HIS A 12 0.11 -4.57 -10.88
N MET A 13 0.79 -3.45 -11.13
CA MET A 13 0.77 -2.80 -12.44
C MET A 13 1.33 -3.70 -13.54
N HIS A 14 2.40 -4.44 -13.26
CA HIS A 14 3.03 -5.36 -14.20
C HIS A 14 2.05 -6.45 -14.63
N LEU A 15 1.47 -7.20 -13.69
CA LEU A 15 0.52 -8.28 -13.98
C LEU A 15 -0.75 -7.75 -14.64
N GLU A 16 -1.23 -6.57 -14.26
CA GLU A 16 -2.39 -5.95 -14.90
C GLU A 16 -2.13 -5.60 -16.38
N ILE A 17 -0.92 -5.10 -16.70
CA ILE A 17 -0.52 -4.82 -18.09
C ILE A 17 -0.28 -6.12 -18.85
N LEU A 18 0.36 -7.10 -18.22
CA LEU A 18 0.62 -8.41 -18.81
C LEU A 18 -0.69 -9.11 -19.19
N GLY A 19 -1.66 -9.15 -18.28
CA GLY A 19 -2.98 -9.74 -18.53
C GLY A 19 -3.83 -9.01 -19.58
N LYS A 20 -3.53 -7.73 -19.87
CA LYS A 20 -4.14 -6.99 -21.00
C LYS A 20 -3.50 -7.36 -22.34
N ARG A 21 -2.25 -7.85 -22.33
CA ARG A 21 -1.45 -8.10 -23.54
C ARG A 21 -1.34 -9.59 -23.88
N ALA A 22 -1.44 -10.46 -22.89
CA ALA A 22 -1.29 -11.89 -23.00
C ALA A 22 -2.21 -12.62 -22.00
N ALA A 23 -2.47 -13.90 -22.24
CA ALA A 23 -3.10 -14.75 -21.25
C ALA A 23 -2.13 -14.98 -20.08
N LEU A 24 -2.58 -14.72 -18.86
CA LEU A 24 -1.86 -15.05 -17.65
C LEU A 24 -1.96 -16.56 -17.40
N ASP A 25 -0.91 -17.13 -16.80
CA ASP A 25 -1.02 -18.47 -16.24
C ASP A 25 -1.84 -18.47 -14.93
N GLY A 26 -2.20 -19.65 -14.44
CA GLY A 26 -3.04 -19.77 -13.23
C GLY A 26 -2.37 -19.25 -11.95
N LYS A 27 -1.03 -19.15 -11.91
CA LYS A 27 -0.30 -18.56 -10.78
C LYS A 27 -0.34 -17.05 -10.88
N GLU A 28 -0.05 -16.50 -12.05
CA GLU A 28 -0.07 -15.07 -12.35
C GLU A 28 -1.47 -14.47 -12.14
N GLU A 29 -2.53 -15.19 -12.54
CA GLU A 29 -3.91 -14.76 -12.33
C GLU A 29 -4.25 -14.69 -10.84
N ARG A 30 -3.87 -15.72 -10.07
CA ARG A 30 -4.07 -15.74 -8.62
C ARG A 30 -3.27 -14.65 -7.89
N GLU A 31 -2.05 -14.37 -8.35
CA GLU A 31 -1.25 -13.27 -7.82
C GLU A 31 -1.89 -11.91 -8.14
N LEU A 32 -2.40 -11.72 -9.36
CA LEU A 32 -3.12 -10.50 -9.75
C LEU A 32 -4.39 -10.29 -8.92
N GLU A 33 -5.17 -11.34 -8.67
CA GLU A 33 -6.34 -11.27 -7.78
C GLU A 33 -5.96 -10.85 -6.36
N ARG A 34 -4.87 -11.41 -5.82
CA ARG A 34 -4.36 -11.03 -4.49
C ARG A 34 -3.98 -9.54 -4.45
N TYR A 35 -3.32 -9.02 -5.47
CA TYR A 35 -2.97 -7.60 -5.55
C TYR A 35 -4.19 -6.70 -5.70
N ARG A 36 -5.20 -7.11 -6.50
CA ARG A 36 -6.46 -6.37 -6.65
C ARG A 36 -7.21 -6.28 -5.32
N SER A 37 -7.41 -7.42 -4.66
CA SER A 37 -8.09 -7.48 -3.37
C SER A 37 -7.38 -6.65 -2.30
N GLY A 38 -6.04 -6.70 -2.25
CA GLY A 38 -5.27 -5.86 -1.34
C GLY A 38 -5.46 -4.37 -1.59
N TYR A 39 -5.40 -3.94 -2.85
CA TYR A 39 -5.58 -2.54 -3.24
C TYR A 39 -7.01 -2.05 -2.99
N GLU A 40 -8.03 -2.87 -3.26
CA GLU A 40 -9.43 -2.56 -2.97
C GLU A 40 -9.68 -2.37 -1.47
N GLY A 41 -9.10 -3.22 -0.63
CA GLY A 41 -9.18 -3.07 0.83
C GLY A 41 -8.54 -1.76 1.33
N GLU A 42 -7.43 -1.35 0.73
CA GLU A 42 -6.78 -0.07 1.06
C GLU A 42 -7.63 1.14 0.63
N LEU A 43 -8.34 1.06 -0.50
CA LEU A 43 -9.30 2.09 -0.93
C LEU A 43 -10.55 2.15 -0.03
N GLU A 44 -11.04 1.00 0.41
CA GLU A 44 -12.16 0.94 1.35
C GLU A 44 -11.78 1.53 2.70
N TYR A 45 -10.58 1.22 3.20
CA TYR A 45 -10.04 1.82 4.42
C TYR A 45 -10.04 3.36 4.33
N ASP A 46 -9.61 3.93 3.20
CA ASP A 46 -9.63 5.39 3.02
C ASP A 46 -11.01 5.98 3.08
N ARG A 47 -11.96 5.32 2.42
CA ARG A 47 -13.35 5.78 2.38
C ARG A 47 -13.95 5.80 3.78
N VAL A 48 -13.76 4.73 4.53
CA VAL A 48 -14.24 4.64 5.93
C VAL A 48 -13.53 5.69 6.79
N PHE A 49 -12.23 5.86 6.60
CA PHE A 49 -11.46 6.85 7.34
C PHE A 49 -11.96 8.28 7.08
N ASP A 50 -12.21 8.65 5.82
CA ASP A 50 -12.82 9.93 5.44
C ASP A 50 -14.25 10.11 5.97
N GLU A 51 -15.06 9.06 5.98
CA GLU A 51 -16.44 9.11 6.45
C GLU A 51 -16.55 9.34 7.97
N VAL A 52 -15.72 8.66 8.76
CA VAL A 52 -15.73 8.77 10.23
C VAL A 52 -15.31 10.17 10.70
N GLY A 53 -14.61 10.93 9.85
CA GLY A 53 -14.16 12.29 10.15
C GLY A 53 -12.99 12.27 11.12
N HIS A 54 -11.80 12.53 10.59
CA HIS A 54 -10.59 12.64 11.40
C HIS A 54 -10.46 14.07 11.94
N ALA A 55 -10.20 14.20 13.25
CA ALA A 55 -9.56 15.38 13.86
C ALA A 55 -8.27 15.72 13.07
N PRO A 56 -7.56 16.84 13.25
CA PRO A 56 -6.53 17.31 12.31
C PRO A 56 -5.28 16.40 12.27
N MET A 57 -5.40 15.20 11.71
CA MET A 57 -4.40 14.15 11.60
C MET A 57 -3.75 14.20 10.23
N TYR A 58 -2.46 13.95 10.20
CA TYR A 58 -1.72 13.67 8.97
C TYR A 58 -1.63 12.16 8.80
N VAL A 59 -2.04 11.69 7.63
CA VAL A 59 -1.92 10.29 7.26
C VAL A 59 -0.93 10.16 6.13
N PHE A 60 0.17 9.48 6.41
CA PHE A 60 1.21 9.14 5.45
C PHE A 60 1.07 7.67 5.10
N ARG A 61 0.99 7.37 3.82
CA ARG A 61 0.79 6.03 3.27
C ARG A 61 1.83 5.78 2.20
N ASP A 62 2.10 4.51 1.95
CA ASP A 62 3.01 4.11 0.87
C ASP A 62 4.41 4.76 0.98
N ILE A 63 4.89 5.02 2.21
CA ILE A 63 6.25 5.52 2.42
C ILE A 63 7.21 4.34 2.26
N TRP A 64 8.12 4.42 1.29
CA TRP A 64 9.16 3.42 1.08
C TRP A 64 10.50 3.90 1.65
N LEU A 65 11.08 3.10 2.56
CA LEU A 65 12.42 3.30 3.09
C LEU A 65 13.34 2.18 2.59
N GLY A 66 14.48 2.55 2.00
CA GLY A 66 15.55 1.62 1.69
C GLY A 66 16.47 1.46 2.89
N ILE A 67 16.65 0.23 3.37
CA ILE A 67 17.58 -0.11 4.45
C ILE A 67 18.45 -1.25 3.93
N ASP A 68 19.71 -0.95 3.60
CA ASP A 68 20.64 -1.86 2.94
C ASP A 68 20.00 -2.54 1.70
N ASP A 69 19.96 -3.88 1.67
CA ASP A 69 19.37 -4.69 0.60
C ASP A 69 17.85 -4.95 0.78
N SER A 70 17.21 -4.30 1.76
CA SER A 70 15.79 -4.46 2.07
C SER A 70 15.00 -3.17 1.88
N LYS A 71 13.69 -3.32 1.66
CA LYS A 71 12.76 -2.20 1.53
C LYS A 71 11.66 -2.35 2.57
N VAL A 72 11.33 -1.27 3.27
CA VAL A 72 10.19 -1.24 4.20
C VAL A 72 9.17 -0.25 3.69
N GLN A 73 7.91 -0.71 3.62
CA GLN A 73 6.77 0.18 3.42
C GLN A 73 6.17 0.52 4.79
N LEU A 74 6.00 1.81 5.06
CA LEU A 74 5.37 2.33 6.27
C LEU A 74 4.06 3.05 5.93
N ASP A 75 3.07 2.81 6.77
CA ASP A 75 1.83 3.58 6.86
C ASP A 75 1.79 4.20 8.27
N ALA A 76 1.75 5.53 8.35
CA ALA A 76 1.90 6.31 9.58
C ALA A 76 0.76 7.33 9.75
N VAL A 77 0.28 7.46 10.98
CA VAL A 77 -0.73 8.45 11.35
C VAL A 77 -0.19 9.31 12.49
N HIS A 78 -0.26 10.64 12.31
CA HIS A 78 0.18 11.63 13.29
C HIS A 78 -0.99 12.54 13.70
N ASP A 79 -1.35 12.52 14.99
CA ASP A 79 -2.32 13.46 15.57
C ASP A 79 -1.62 14.77 15.96
N ARG A 80 -2.04 15.88 15.33
CA ARG A 80 -1.50 17.23 15.62
C ARG A 80 -1.70 17.69 17.07
N ASN A 81 -2.62 17.09 17.82
CA ASN A 81 -2.98 17.56 19.16
C ASN A 81 -2.41 16.70 20.31
N GLN A 82 -2.06 15.44 20.06
CA GLN A 82 -1.69 14.49 21.12
C GLN A 82 -0.25 13.98 21.07
N HIS A 83 0.57 14.39 20.10
CA HIS A 83 1.93 13.87 19.90
C HIS A 83 1.97 12.32 19.89
N GLN A 84 0.91 11.69 19.39
CA GLN A 84 0.81 10.24 19.27
C GLN A 84 1.04 9.85 17.82
N GLU A 85 2.03 8.97 17.64
CA GLU A 85 2.44 8.40 16.36
C GLU A 85 2.07 6.91 16.38
N CYS A 86 1.35 6.47 15.35
CA CYS A 86 0.98 5.08 15.16
C CYS A 86 1.43 4.65 13.76
N ASP A 87 2.37 3.71 13.72
CA ASP A 87 2.99 3.25 12.48
C ASP A 87 2.76 1.75 12.28
N THR A 88 2.45 1.37 11.05
CA THR A 88 2.40 -0.02 10.62
C THR A 88 3.43 -0.24 9.52
N GLY A 89 4.29 -1.24 9.68
CA GLY A 89 5.34 -1.55 8.72
C GLY A 89 5.16 -2.90 8.03
N ARG A 90 5.50 -2.95 6.74
CA ARG A 90 5.64 -4.17 5.94
C ARG A 90 7.06 -4.24 5.38
N ALA A 91 7.76 -5.35 5.61
CA ALA A 91 9.11 -5.55 5.12
C ALA A 91 9.12 -6.34 3.81
N PHE A 92 10.03 -5.96 2.93
CA PHE A 92 10.22 -6.52 1.60
C PHE A 92 11.72 -6.73 1.33
N ASP A 93 12.04 -7.74 0.52
CA ASP A 93 13.37 -7.92 -0.03
C ASP A 93 13.70 -6.85 -1.10
N GLY A 94 14.94 -6.86 -1.59
CA GLY A 94 15.41 -5.93 -2.62
C GLY A 94 14.61 -6.00 -3.93
N ASP A 95 14.05 -7.17 -4.23
CA ASP A 95 13.23 -7.46 -5.42
C ASP A 95 11.75 -7.05 -5.23
N GLY A 96 11.36 -6.65 -4.01
CA GLY A 96 10.01 -6.17 -3.69
C GLY A 96 9.02 -7.27 -3.32
N HIS A 97 9.50 -8.48 -3.01
CA HIS A 97 8.69 -9.53 -2.41
C HIS A 97 8.61 -9.34 -0.90
N ARG A 98 7.42 -9.63 -0.34
CA ARG A 98 7.19 -9.51 1.09
C ARG A 98 8.00 -10.58 1.83
N LEU A 99 8.78 -10.15 2.84
CA LEU A 99 9.52 -11.02 3.77
C LEU A 99 8.58 -11.78 4.71
#